data_AF-A0A970PLL1-F1
#
_entry.id   AF-A0A970PLL1-F1
#
_cell.length_a   1.000
_cell.length_b   1.000
_cell.length_c   1.000
_cell.angle_alpha   90.00
_cell.angle_beta   90.00
_cell.angle_gamma   90.00
#
_symmetry.space_group_name_H-M   'P 1'
#
loop_
_entity.id
_entity.type
_entity.pdbx_description
1 polymer ?
#
loop_
_entity_poly.entity_id
_entity_poly.type
_entity_poly.pdbx_seq_one_letter_code
_entity_poly.pdbx_strand_id
1 'polypeptide(L)'
;EYRIFDLADRVAGGKAGEALRLLQEMMAAGERSLMLMSLLQRQYRQLLFAKIMAEEGQGPAAIAQRLGLPPFVARRMAEMVRGQTTAMLKEGYMMCVNQEFLIKSGQMSEEGSLEGLIMNLLVLRREEEFDSAEAKP
;
A
#
# COMPACT_ATOMS: atom_id res chain seq x y z
N GLU A 1 -4.96 11.29 9.73
CA GLU A 1 -5.05 9.84 9.42
C GLU A 1 -5.85 9.51 8.16
N TYR A 2 -7.05 10.06 7.93
CA TYR A 2 -7.85 9.71 6.73
C TYR A 2 -7.11 9.85 5.39
N ARG A 3 -6.31 10.91 5.19
CA ARG A 3 -5.58 11.13 3.93
C ARG A 3 -4.56 10.04 3.61
N ILE A 4 -3.90 9.44 4.59
CA ILE A 4 -2.89 8.40 4.32
C ILE A 4 -3.56 7.09 3.87
N PHE A 5 -4.75 6.78 4.37
CA PHE A 5 -5.53 5.66 3.87
C PHE A 5 -5.90 5.89 2.41
N ASP A 6 -6.33 7.12 2.07
CA ASP A 6 -6.65 7.45 0.69
C ASP A 6 -5.43 7.44 -0.23
N LEU A 7 -4.25 7.87 0.25
CA LEU A 7 -3.00 7.77 -0.51
C LEU A 7 -2.67 6.30 -0.78
N ALA A 8 -2.63 5.49 0.26
CA ALA A 8 -2.27 4.09 0.14
C ALA A 8 -3.25 3.30 -0.72
N ASP A 9 -4.55 3.60 -0.65
CA ASP A 9 -5.56 2.99 -1.52
C ASP A 9 -5.42 3.42 -2.98
N ARG A 10 -5.01 4.67 -3.25
CA ARG A 10 -4.71 5.13 -4.61
C ARG A 10 -3.45 4.45 -5.17
N VAL A 11 -2.42 4.28 -4.35
CA VAL A 11 -1.18 3.60 -4.75
C VAL A 11 -1.46 2.12 -5.01
N ALA A 12 -2.07 1.43 -4.05
CA ALA A 12 -2.43 0.01 -4.19
C ALA A 12 -3.43 -0.20 -5.35
N GLY A 13 -4.32 0.74 -5.58
CA GLY A 13 -5.28 0.73 -6.69
C GLY A 13 -4.71 1.17 -8.04
N GLY A 14 -3.41 1.47 -8.15
CA GLY A 14 -2.77 1.86 -9.43
C GLY A 14 -3.13 3.26 -9.95
N LYS A 15 -3.77 4.09 -9.12
CA LYS A 15 -4.23 5.45 -9.48
C LYS A 15 -3.09 6.47 -9.40
N ALA A 16 -2.06 6.29 -10.23
CA ALA A 16 -0.82 7.05 -10.17
C ALA A 16 -1.00 8.57 -10.10
N GLY A 17 -1.81 9.13 -11.02
CA GLY A 17 -2.04 10.59 -11.08
C GLY A 17 -2.75 11.15 -9.83
N GLU A 18 -3.66 10.39 -9.23
CA GLU A 18 -4.31 10.79 -7.98
C GLU A 18 -3.39 10.62 -6.78
N ALA A 19 -2.61 9.54 -6.73
CA ALA A 19 -1.67 9.25 -5.65
C ALA A 19 -0.59 10.32 -5.56
N LEU A 20 0.04 10.67 -6.68
CA LEU A 20 1.11 11.68 -6.72
C LEU A 20 0.61 13.08 -6.35
N ARG A 21 -0.60 13.44 -6.79
CA ARG A 21 -1.23 14.71 -6.41
C ARG A 21 -1.48 14.78 -4.91
N LEU A 22 -2.09 13.73 -4.34
CA LEU A 22 -2.36 13.69 -2.90
C LEU A 22 -1.05 13.68 -2.09
N LEU A 23 -0.01 12.99 -2.55
CA LEU A 23 1.30 13.02 -1.92
C LEU A 23 1.86 14.44 -1.88
N GLN A 24 1.82 15.17 -3.00
CA GLN A 24 2.27 16.56 -3.06
C GLN A 24 1.47 17.46 -2.11
N GLU A 25 0.14 17.30 -2.04
CA GLU A 25 -0.72 18.02 -1.09
C GLU A 25 -0.38 17.69 0.37
N MET A 26 0.01 16.44 0.66
CA MET A 26 0.40 16.00 2.00
C MET A 26 1.75 16.59 2.42
N MET A 27 2.73 16.57 1.52
CA MET A 27 4.04 17.15 1.72
C MET A 27 3.98 18.68 1.84
N ALA A 28 3.20 19.36 0.98
CA ALA A 28 3.00 20.81 1.05
C ALA A 28 2.31 21.27 2.33
N ALA A 29 1.49 20.40 2.94
CA ALA A 29 0.89 20.63 4.25
C ALA A 29 1.86 20.42 5.43
N GLY A 30 3.13 20.07 5.17
CA GLY A 30 4.15 19.88 6.19
C GLY A 30 4.10 18.53 6.89
N GLU A 31 3.42 17.52 6.32
CA GLU A 31 3.48 16.16 6.85
C GLU A 31 4.90 15.58 6.69
N ARG A 32 5.38 14.85 7.71
CA ARG A 32 6.75 14.33 7.74
C ARG A 32 6.86 13.05 6.92
N SER A 33 7.84 12.97 6.01
CA SER A 33 8.06 11.81 5.12
C SER A 33 8.13 10.48 5.87
N LEU A 34 8.96 10.39 6.93
CA LEU A 34 9.06 9.18 7.73
C LEU A 34 7.74 8.75 8.40
N MET A 35 6.93 9.71 8.85
CA MET A 35 5.61 9.39 9.40
C MET A 35 4.72 8.77 8.32
N LEU A 36 4.69 9.35 7.11
CA LEU A 36 3.92 8.83 5.99
C LEU A 36 4.39 7.45 5.55
N MET A 37 5.71 7.22 5.50
CA MET A 37 6.27 5.90 5.20
C MET A 37 5.82 4.84 6.21
N SER A 38 5.91 5.13 7.53
CA SER A 38 5.48 4.18 8.56
C SER A 38 3.99 3.81 8.47
N LEU A 39 3.15 4.79 8.11
CA LEU A 39 1.72 4.60 7.92
C LEU A 39 1.41 3.81 6.65
N LEU A 40 2.14 4.09 5.55
CA LEU A 40 2.04 3.33 4.31
C LEU A 40 2.45 1.87 4.50
N GLN A 41 3.56 1.62 5.19
CA GLN A 41 4.01 0.28 5.57
C GLN A 41 2.94 -0.47 6.38
N ARG A 42 2.31 0.20 7.35
CA ARG A 42 1.20 -0.39 8.11
C ARG A 42 0.02 -0.75 7.21
N GLN A 43 -0.35 0.11 6.27
CA GLN A 43 -1.44 -0.16 5.34
C GLN A 43 -1.12 -1.37 4.46
N TYR A 44 0.07 -1.42 3.84
CA TYR A 44 0.48 -2.56 3.01
C TYR A 44 0.48 -3.87 3.79
N ARG A 45 0.89 -3.85 5.07
CA ARG A 45 0.77 -5.02 5.95
C ARG A 45 -0.69 -5.45 6.13
N GLN A 46 -1.61 -4.50 6.31
CA GLN A 46 -3.04 -4.80 6.45
C GLN A 46 -3.63 -5.37 5.15
N LEU A 47 -3.21 -4.85 3.99
CA LEU A 47 -3.61 -5.41 2.69
C LEU A 47 -3.09 -6.84 2.49
N LEU A 48 -1.82 -7.08 2.80
CA LEU A 48 -1.23 -8.42 2.74
C LEU A 48 -2.01 -9.42 3.60
N PHE A 49 -2.29 -9.08 4.87
CA PHE A 49 -3.06 -9.98 5.72
C PHE A 49 -4.51 -10.12 5.29
N ALA A 50 -5.16 -9.04 4.84
CA ALA A 50 -6.51 -9.12 4.30
C ALA A 50 -6.57 -10.06 3.08
N LYS A 51 -5.55 -10.04 2.22
CA LYS A 51 -5.43 -10.93 1.07
C LYS A 51 -5.26 -12.39 1.48
N ILE A 52 -4.34 -12.69 2.39
CA ILE A 52 -4.11 -14.05 2.91
C ILE A 52 -5.40 -14.59 3.52
N MET A 53 -6.08 -13.81 4.36
CA MET A 53 -7.35 -14.19 4.97
C MET A 53 -8.45 -14.42 3.93
N ALA A 54 -8.51 -13.61 2.88
CA ALA A 54 -9.47 -13.79 1.80
C ALA A 54 -9.20 -15.08 0.99
N GLU A 55 -7.94 -15.43 0.76
CA GLU A 55 -7.54 -16.71 0.13
C GLU A 55 -7.89 -17.92 1.00
N GLU A 56 -7.86 -17.76 2.34
CA GLU A 56 -8.36 -18.75 3.30
C GLU A 56 -9.91 -18.80 3.38
N GLY A 57 -10.62 -18.01 2.58
CA GLY A 57 -12.09 -17.98 2.56
C GLY A 57 -12.72 -17.15 3.68
N GLN A 58 -11.94 -16.36 4.42
CA GLN A 58 -12.46 -15.54 5.50
C GLN A 58 -13.17 -14.28 4.96
N GLY A 59 -14.37 -14.01 5.48
CA GLY A 59 -15.16 -12.84 5.09
C GLY A 59 -14.71 -11.53 5.75
N PRO A 60 -15.26 -10.37 5.30
CA PRO A 60 -14.89 -9.05 5.82
C PRO A 60 -15.05 -8.86 7.33
N ALA A 61 -16.01 -9.55 7.97
CA ALA A 61 -16.21 -9.50 9.42
C ALA A 61 -15.04 -10.12 10.20
N ALA A 62 -14.51 -11.26 9.73
CA ALA A 62 -13.34 -11.91 10.32
C ALA A 62 -12.08 -11.05 10.11
N ILE A 63 -11.92 -10.47 8.92
CA ILE A 63 -10.84 -9.50 8.61
C ILE A 63 -10.90 -8.31 9.56
N ALA A 64 -12.08 -7.71 9.76
CA ALA A 64 -12.28 -6.60 10.68
C ALA A 64 -11.83 -6.94 12.10
N GLN A 65 -12.28 -8.09 12.62
CA GLN A 65 -11.95 -8.54 13.97
C GLN A 65 -10.45 -8.79 14.11
N ARG A 66 -9.84 -9.52 13.17
CA ARG A 66 -8.44 -9.96 13.29
C ARG A 66 -7.44 -8.82 13.07
N LEU A 67 -7.78 -7.85 12.24
CA LEU A 67 -6.93 -6.69 11.96
C LEU A 67 -7.28 -5.47 12.83
N GLY A 68 -8.30 -5.56 13.69
CA GLY A 68 -8.76 -4.44 14.53
C GLY A 68 -9.26 -3.25 13.71
N LEU A 69 -9.92 -3.53 12.59
CA LEU A 69 -10.38 -2.52 11.64
C LEU A 69 -11.87 -2.23 11.81
N PRO A 70 -12.32 -0.98 11.58
CA PRO A 70 -13.74 -0.69 11.43
C PRO A 70 -14.36 -1.53 10.29
N PRO A 71 -15.60 -2.02 10.43
CA PRO A 71 -16.22 -2.91 9.44
C PRO A 71 -16.21 -2.36 8.00
N PHE A 72 -16.41 -1.05 7.84
CA PHE A 72 -16.39 -0.41 6.52
C PHE A 72 -14.99 -0.44 5.87
N VAL A 73 -13.91 -0.28 6.66
CA VAL A 73 -12.52 -0.36 6.19
C VAL A 73 -12.20 -1.79 5.77
N ALA A 74 -12.59 -2.78 6.58
CA ALA A 74 -12.36 -4.18 6.25
C ALA A 74 -13.10 -4.61 4.98
N ARG A 75 -14.34 -4.14 4.76
CA ARG A 75 -15.08 -4.38 3.51
C ARG A 75 -14.35 -3.79 2.29
N ARG A 76 -13.92 -2.52 2.38
CA ARG A 76 -13.17 -1.84 1.32
C ARG A 76 -11.84 -2.54 1.01
N MET A 77 -11.10 -2.97 2.05
CA MET A 77 -9.87 -3.74 1.87
C MET A 77 -10.13 -5.09 1.21
N ALA A 78 -11.15 -5.83 1.66
CA ALA A 78 -11.53 -7.12 1.08
C ALA A 78 -11.96 -7.00 -0.39
N GLU A 79 -12.53 -5.87 -0.79
CA GLU A 79 -12.80 -5.53 -2.20
C GLU A 79 -11.51 -5.25 -2.96
N MET A 80 -10.61 -4.44 -2.40
CA MET A 80 -9.38 -4.03 -3.07
C MET A 80 -8.43 -5.21 -3.34
N VAL A 81 -8.27 -6.11 -2.38
CA VAL A 81 -7.32 -7.23 -2.50
C VAL A 81 -7.82 -8.36 -3.41
N ARG A 82 -9.09 -8.33 -3.87
CA ARG A 82 -9.63 -9.37 -4.78
C ARG A 82 -8.89 -9.42 -6.11
N GLY A 83 -8.47 -8.27 -6.64
CA GLY A 83 -7.76 -8.15 -7.92
C GLY A 83 -6.23 -8.16 -7.80
N GLN A 84 -5.69 -8.58 -6.65
CA GLN A 84 -4.26 -8.53 -6.35
C GLN A 84 -3.77 -9.91 -5.90
N THR A 85 -2.50 -10.21 -6.08
CA THR A 85 -1.88 -11.44 -5.56
C THR A 85 -1.22 -11.21 -4.21
N THR A 86 -1.11 -12.28 -3.41
CA THR A 86 -0.35 -12.28 -2.15
C THR A 86 1.12 -11.94 -2.38
N ALA A 87 1.69 -12.39 -3.51
CA ALA A 87 3.07 -12.09 -3.89
C ALA A 87 3.30 -10.59 -4.10
N MET A 88 2.48 -9.93 -4.92
CA MET A 88 2.58 -8.49 -5.19
C MET A 88 2.42 -7.66 -3.90
N LEU A 89 1.45 -8.00 -3.04
CA LEU A 89 1.25 -7.29 -1.78
C LEU A 89 2.40 -7.49 -0.79
N LYS A 90 3.00 -8.69 -0.77
CA LYS A 90 4.18 -9.00 0.04
C LYS A 90 5.38 -8.19 -0.43
N GLU A 91 5.59 -8.10 -1.74
CA GLU A 91 6.66 -7.32 -2.33
C GLU A 91 6.52 -5.83 -1.98
N GLY A 92 5.34 -5.24 -2.19
CA GLY A 92 5.08 -3.84 -1.82
C GLY A 92 5.30 -3.58 -0.32
N TYR A 93 4.90 -4.51 0.56
CA TYR A 93 5.19 -4.42 1.98
C TYR A 93 6.71 -4.45 2.27
N MET A 94 7.45 -5.35 1.63
CA MET A 94 8.91 -5.44 1.81
C MET A 94 9.64 -4.22 1.27
N MET A 95 9.18 -3.60 0.18
CA MET A 95 9.72 -2.32 -0.30
C MET A 95 9.60 -1.22 0.75
N CYS A 96 8.44 -1.12 1.42
CA CYS A 96 8.23 -0.16 2.50
C CYS A 96 9.20 -0.40 3.66
N VAL A 97 9.32 -1.66 4.11
CA VAL A 97 10.21 -2.05 5.22
C VAL A 97 11.67 -1.76 4.90
N ASN A 98 12.13 -2.18 3.71
CA ASN A 98 13.52 -2.03 3.30
C ASN A 98 13.89 -0.55 3.21
N GLN A 99 13.03 0.28 2.63
CA GLN A 99 13.34 1.69 2.49
C GLN A 99 13.35 2.43 3.84
N GLU A 100 12.40 2.11 4.73
CA GLU A 100 12.41 2.67 6.09
C GLU A 100 13.71 2.29 6.83
N PHE A 101 14.16 1.04 6.67
CA PHE A 101 15.44 0.58 7.24
C PHE A 101 16.64 1.33 6.67
N LEU A 102 16.72 1.52 5.35
CA LEU A 102 17.85 2.23 4.72
C LEU A 102 17.94 3.67 5.20
N ILE A 103 16.83 4.37 5.39
CA ILE A 103 16.82 5.73 5.93
C ILE A 103 17.24 5.73 7.41
N LYS A 104 16.63 4.89 8.25
CA LYS A 104 16.92 4.84 9.69
C LYS A 104 18.36 4.39 10.01
N SER A 105 18.97 3.62 9.12
CA SER A 105 20.38 3.20 9.22
C SER A 105 21.37 4.20 8.62
N GLY A 106 20.90 5.30 8.02
CA GLY A 106 21.73 6.31 7.38
C GLY A 106 22.30 5.91 6.02
N GLN A 107 21.83 4.80 5.44
CA GLN A 107 22.26 4.30 4.12
C GLN A 107 21.51 4.97 2.96
N MET A 108 20.45 5.72 3.25
CA MET A 108 19.65 6.46 2.27
C MET A 108 19.23 7.82 2.87
N SER A 109 19.22 8.86 2.04
CA SER A 109 18.67 10.18 2.42
C SER A 109 17.15 10.10 2.61
N GLU A 110 16.60 10.82 3.60
CA GLU A 110 15.15 10.97 3.74
C GLU A 110 14.55 11.81 2.59
N GLU A 111 15.30 12.78 2.08
CA GLU A 111 14.84 13.69 1.02
C GLU A 111 14.53 12.93 -0.28
N GLY A 112 13.32 13.08 -0.79
CA GLY A 112 12.84 12.40 -2.01
C GLY A 112 12.55 10.90 -1.85
N SER A 113 12.79 10.33 -0.67
CA SER A 113 12.65 8.89 -0.46
C SER A 113 11.20 8.44 -0.56
N LEU A 114 10.25 9.15 0.07
CA LEU A 114 8.84 8.80 0.04
C LEU A 114 8.28 8.82 -1.38
N GLU A 115 8.65 9.82 -2.17
CA GLU A 115 8.30 9.93 -3.59
C GLU A 115 8.83 8.72 -4.37
N GLY A 116 10.09 8.35 -4.16
CA GLY A 116 10.70 7.16 -4.76
C GLY A 116 9.96 5.88 -4.38
N LEU A 117 9.59 5.71 -3.11
CA LEU A 117 8.81 4.55 -2.66
C LEU A 117 7.46 4.47 -3.38
N ILE A 118 6.74 5.58 -3.42
CA ILE A 118 5.41 5.66 -4.06
C ILE A 118 5.52 5.33 -5.55
N MET A 119 6.54 5.84 -6.25
CA MET A 119 6.78 5.52 -7.65
C MET A 119 7.06 4.03 -7.85
N ASN A 120 7.93 3.43 -7.03
CA ASN A 120 8.24 2.01 -7.14
C ASN A 120 7.01 1.12 -6.86
N LEU A 121 6.17 1.48 -5.89
CA LEU A 121 4.93 0.76 -5.61
C LEU A 121 3.91 0.87 -6.76
N LEU A 122 3.85 2.02 -7.44
CA LEU A 122 3.01 2.20 -8.63
C LEU A 122 3.51 1.39 -9.83
N VAL A 123 4.83 1.28 -10.00
CA VAL A 123 5.44 0.43 -11.03
C VAL A 123 5.12 -1.04 -10.76
N LEU A 124 5.34 -1.52 -9.53
CA LEU A 124 4.99 -2.87 -9.12
C LEU A 124 3.52 -3.19 -9.43
N ARG A 125 2.61 -2.24 -9.13
CA ARG A 125 1.19 -2.42 -9.40
C ARG A 125 0.89 -2.52 -10.89
N ARG A 126 1.59 -1.77 -11.73
CA ARG A 126 1.42 -1.76 -13.19
C ARG A 126 1.98 -3.04 -13.84
N GLU A 127 3.11 -3.55 -13.37
CA GLU A 127 3.70 -4.81 -13.85
C GLU A 127 2.73 -5.98 -13.61
N GLU A 128 2.15 -6.06 -12.41
CA GLU A 128 1.13 -7.06 -12.09
C GLU A 128 -0.12 -6.98 -13.01
N GLU A 129 -0.56 -5.76 -13.35
CA GLU A 129 -1.69 -5.56 -14.29
C GLU A 129 -1.35 -6.04 -15.70
N PHE A 130 -0.12 -5.80 -16.15
CA PHE A 130 0.37 -6.22 -17.46
C PHE A 130 0.46 -7.75 -17.55
N ASP A 131 1.10 -8.39 -16.57
CA ASP A 131 1.25 -9.84 -16.48
C ASP A 131 -0.11 -10.55 -16.41
N SER A 132 -1.06 -9.97 -15.65
CA SER A 132 -2.43 -10.48 -15.56
C SER A 132 -3.22 -10.35 -16.86
N ALA A 133 -2.90 -9.36 -17.70
CA ALA A 133 -3.54 -9.15 -18.99
C ALA A 133 -2.99 -10.11 -20.06
N GLU A 134 -1.68 -10.39 -20.07
CA GLU A 134 -1.06 -11.36 -20.96
C GLU A 134 -1.43 -12.82 -20.61
N ALA A 135 -1.69 -13.13 -19.33
CA ALA A 135 -2.07 -14.46 -18.88
C ALA A 135 -3.52 -14.87 -19.26
N LYS A 136 -4.30 -13.99 -19.89
CA LYS A 136 -5.70 -14.24 -20.26
C LYS A 136 -5.77 -14.74 -21.73
N PRO A 137 -6.24 -15.98 -21.99
CA PRO A 137 -6.28 -16.56 -23.33
C PRO A 137 -7.31 -15.90 -24.26
#